data_AF-A0A2K3Q780-F1
#
_entry.id   AF-A0A2K3Q780-F1
#
_cell.length_a   1.000
_cell.length_b   1.000
_cell.length_c   1.000
_cell.angle_alpha   90.00
_cell.angle_beta   90.00
_cell.angle_gamma   90.00
#
_symmetry.space_group_name_H-M   'P 1'
#
loop_
_entity.id
_entity.type
_entity.pdbx_description
1 polymer ?
#
loop_
_entity_poly.entity_id
_entity_poly.type
_entity_poly.pdbx_seq_one_letter_code
_entity_poly.pdbx_strand_id
1 'polypeptide(L)'
;MALVALLLILSTVIAAVGAVPVGHGGDGGDDARDDKTGEKCVNGEPTQFAEWIINYKIVPPASNTSTTGYIIDPDWMNAHKTGNSVLIDDTYHIYAEAKCQYSCNGTPGCVAYVGYENKATIGDFECYFFEILIEPANIVPRHGPNMDPRELTHAFNKLCNVEAPKENSKD
;
A
#
# COMPACT_ATOMS: atom_id res chain seq x y z
N MET A 1 -22.00 23.38 33.06
CA MET A 1 -21.61 23.91 31.73
C MET A 1 -20.10 24.12 31.78
N ALA A 2 -19.33 23.18 31.23
CA ALA A 2 -17.87 23.19 31.32
C ALA A 2 -17.29 23.86 30.06
N LEU A 3 -16.43 24.85 30.28
CA LEU A 3 -15.72 25.65 29.30
C LEU A 3 -14.69 24.78 28.55
N VAL A 4 -14.77 24.68 27.22
CA VAL A 4 -13.74 24.02 26.40
C VAL A 4 -12.82 25.11 25.85
N ALA A 5 -11.56 25.08 26.29
CA ALA A 5 -10.51 25.99 25.83
C ALA A 5 -9.98 25.54 24.46
N LEU A 6 -10.04 26.46 23.49
CA LEU A 6 -9.55 26.28 22.12
C LEU A 6 -8.06 26.66 22.07
N LEU A 7 -7.16 25.70 21.88
CA LEU A 7 -5.73 25.93 21.68
C LEU A 7 -5.43 25.98 20.17
N LEU A 8 -5.06 27.16 19.68
CA LEU A 8 -4.56 27.38 18.31
C LEU A 8 -3.06 27.07 18.27
N ILE A 9 -2.65 26.07 17.48
CA ILE A 9 -1.24 25.77 17.22
C ILE A 9 -0.82 26.48 15.94
N LEU A 10 0.17 27.38 16.08
CA LEU A 10 0.79 28.15 15.00
C LEU A 10 1.97 27.34 14.45
N SER A 11 1.87 26.80 13.22
CA SER A 11 2.97 26.08 12.57
C SER A 11 3.78 27.02 11.67
N THR A 12 5.06 27.17 11.99
CA THR A 12 6.05 27.91 11.20
C THR A 12 6.63 27.01 10.11
N VAL A 13 6.65 27.50 8.86
CA VAL A 13 7.32 26.84 7.74
C VAL A 13 8.75 27.39 7.63
N ILE A 14 9.75 26.51 7.69
CA ILE A 14 11.14 26.85 7.38
C ILE A 14 11.46 26.26 6.00
N ALA A 15 11.74 27.13 5.03
CA ALA A 15 12.24 26.73 3.71
C ALA A 15 13.78 26.67 3.76
N ALA A 16 14.35 25.49 3.50
CA ALA A 16 15.78 25.31 3.31
C ALA A 16 16.10 25.28 1.81
N VAL A 17 16.98 26.18 1.36
CA VAL A 17 17.53 26.22 0.00
C VAL A 17 18.85 25.44 -0.01
N GLY A 18 18.88 24.31 -0.72
CA GLY A 18 20.10 23.53 -0.96
C GLY A 18 20.62 23.77 -2.37
N ALA A 19 21.92 24.10 -2.49
CA ALA A 19 22.62 24.31 -3.76
C ALA A 19 22.98 22.98 -4.46
N VAL A 20 22.97 22.99 -5.80
CA VAL A 20 23.25 21.83 -6.65
C VAL A 20 24.73 21.84 -7.07
N PRO A 21 25.50 20.76 -6.83
CA PRO A 21 26.82 20.61 -7.44
C PRO A 21 26.69 20.09 -8.89
N VAL A 22 27.42 20.74 -9.80
CA VAL A 22 27.63 20.34 -11.20
C VAL A 22 28.72 19.27 -11.24
N GLY A 23 28.37 18.05 -11.66
CA GLY A 23 29.28 16.91 -11.80
C GLY A 23 29.44 16.49 -13.27
N HIS A 24 30.70 16.43 -13.71
CA HIS A 24 31.19 16.10 -15.05
C HIS A 24 30.77 14.73 -15.60
N GLY A 25 30.59 14.68 -16.93
CA GLY A 25 30.23 13.48 -17.68
C GLY A 25 31.35 12.44 -17.79
N GLY A 26 30.92 11.17 -17.77
CA GLY A 26 31.67 10.00 -18.20
C GLY A 26 30.87 9.29 -19.28
N ASP A 27 31.44 9.25 -20.48
CA ASP A 27 31.00 8.49 -21.64
C ASP A 27 31.53 7.05 -21.47
N GLY A 28 30.64 6.07 -21.46
CA GLY A 28 30.98 4.66 -21.26
C GLY A 28 29.74 3.79 -21.47
N GLY A 29 29.50 3.42 -22.73
CA GLY A 29 28.40 2.55 -23.12
C GLY A 29 28.60 1.12 -22.62
N ASP A 30 27.59 0.64 -21.90
CA ASP A 30 27.24 -0.75 -21.74
C ASP A 30 25.71 -0.83 -21.81
N ASP A 31 25.22 -1.83 -22.54
CA ASP A 31 23.83 -2.10 -22.90
C ASP A 31 22.77 -1.53 -21.95
N ALA A 32 22.16 -0.42 -22.37
CA ALA A 32 20.90 0.07 -21.84
C ALA A 32 19.79 -0.95 -22.16
N ARG A 33 19.74 -2.04 -21.38
CA ARG A 33 18.44 -2.49 -20.90
C ARG A 33 17.85 -1.23 -20.28
N ASP A 34 16.84 -0.70 -20.96
CA ASP A 34 15.88 0.25 -20.44
C ASP A 34 15.19 -0.46 -19.26
N ASP A 35 15.96 -0.64 -18.18
CA ASP A 35 15.51 -0.94 -16.85
C ASP A 35 14.86 0.36 -16.40
N LYS A 36 13.70 0.62 -17.01
CA LYS A 36 12.57 1.16 -16.26
C LYS A 36 12.34 0.16 -15.15
N THR A 37 13.22 0.19 -14.15
CA THR A 37 12.90 -0.17 -12.78
C THR A 37 11.72 0.70 -12.45
N GLY A 38 10.53 0.19 -12.81
CA GLY A 38 9.26 0.80 -12.47
C GLY A 38 9.36 1.16 -11.00
N GLU A 39 9.01 2.40 -10.69
CA GLU A 39 9.17 2.93 -9.35
C GLU A 39 8.67 1.89 -8.34
N LYS A 40 9.53 1.48 -7.41
CA LYS A 40 9.20 0.42 -6.44
C LYS A 40 8.43 0.95 -5.23
N CYS A 41 8.09 2.23 -5.26
CA CYS A 41 7.44 2.94 -4.19
C CYS A 41 6.74 4.17 -4.74
N VAL A 42 5.77 4.68 -3.99
CA VAL A 42 5.05 5.92 -4.30
C VAL A 42 5.38 7.00 -3.27
N ASN A 43 5.38 8.26 -3.69
CA ASN A 43 5.48 9.38 -2.77
C ASN A 43 4.13 9.65 -2.08
N GLY A 44 4.17 10.00 -0.80
CA GLY A 44 3.00 10.34 0.00
C GLY A 44 3.24 10.13 1.49
N GLU A 45 2.14 10.10 2.23
CA GLU A 45 2.12 9.87 3.68
C GLU A 45 1.57 8.48 4.01
N PRO A 46 1.95 7.90 5.16
CA PRO A 46 1.32 6.69 5.70
C PRO A 46 -0.20 6.82 5.81
N THR A 47 -0.89 5.71 5.59
CA THR A 47 -2.34 5.64 5.78
C THR A 47 -2.64 5.44 7.27
N GLN A 48 -3.42 6.35 7.86
CA GLN A 48 -3.81 6.30 9.26
C GLN A 48 -5.27 5.83 9.42
N PHE A 49 -5.47 4.82 10.26
CA PHE A 49 -6.79 4.29 10.62
C PHE A 49 -6.93 4.25 12.15
N ALA A 50 -7.67 5.20 12.72
CA ALA A 50 -7.79 5.33 14.18
C ALA A 50 -6.40 5.31 14.87
N GLU A 51 -6.10 4.30 15.69
CA GLU A 51 -4.80 4.10 16.34
C GLU A 51 -3.73 3.38 15.49
N TRP A 52 -4.07 2.90 14.29
CA TRP A 52 -3.17 2.14 13.43
C TRP A 52 -2.55 3.01 12.34
N ILE A 53 -1.24 2.85 12.14
CA ILE A 53 -0.50 3.49 11.05
C ILE A 53 0.00 2.39 10.12
N ILE A 54 -0.46 2.45 8.87
CA ILE A 54 0.03 1.62 7.78
C ILE A 54 1.00 2.48 6.96
N ASN A 55 2.27 2.09 6.96
CA ASN A 55 3.38 2.72 6.23
C ASN A 55 3.34 2.47 4.72
N TYR A 56 2.13 2.38 4.17
CA TYR A 56 1.82 2.24 2.76
C TYR A 56 0.78 3.28 2.41
N LYS A 57 0.73 3.66 1.14
CA LYS A 57 -0.27 4.56 0.59
C LYS A 57 -1.43 3.76 0.04
N ILE A 58 -2.65 4.09 0.46
CA ILE A 58 -3.86 3.54 -0.13
C ILE A 58 -3.99 3.92 -1.61
N VAL A 59 -4.42 2.97 -2.44
CA VAL A 59 -4.70 3.14 -3.86
C VAL A 59 -6.22 3.09 -4.07
N PRO A 60 -6.89 4.21 -4.39
CA PRO A 60 -8.31 4.20 -4.68
C PRO A 60 -8.57 3.64 -6.09
N PRO A 61 -9.77 3.09 -6.36
CA PRO A 61 -10.18 2.73 -7.71
C PRO A 61 -10.24 3.96 -8.61
N ALA A 62 -10.05 3.77 -9.92
CA ALA A 62 -10.14 4.86 -10.91
C ALA A 62 -11.53 5.52 -10.95
N SER A 63 -12.58 4.80 -10.57
CA SER A 63 -13.95 5.28 -10.51
C SER A 63 -14.70 4.70 -9.31
N ASN A 64 -15.53 5.52 -8.65
CA ASN A 64 -16.35 5.13 -7.51
C ASN A 64 -17.76 4.67 -7.91
N THR A 65 -17.88 3.89 -8.99
CA THR A 65 -19.19 3.55 -9.61
C THR A 65 -19.74 2.19 -9.21
N SER A 66 -18.96 1.35 -8.53
CA SER A 66 -19.41 0.00 -8.16
C SER A 66 -20.34 0.02 -6.95
N THR A 67 -21.47 -0.68 -7.05
CA THR A 67 -22.37 -0.96 -5.92
C THR A 67 -22.08 -2.31 -5.25
N THR A 68 -21.24 -3.14 -5.87
CA THR A 68 -20.94 -4.53 -5.48
C THR A 68 -19.51 -4.69 -4.97
N GLY A 69 -18.82 -3.57 -4.74
CA GLY A 69 -17.41 -3.53 -4.34
C GLY A 69 -16.45 -3.64 -5.53
N TYR A 70 -15.16 -3.78 -5.22
CA TYR A 70 -14.09 -3.84 -6.20
C TYR A 70 -13.29 -5.12 -6.05
N ILE A 71 -12.55 -5.45 -7.10
CA ILE A 71 -11.51 -6.48 -7.09
C ILE A 71 -10.29 -5.92 -7.82
N ILE A 72 -9.15 -6.57 -7.64
CA ILE A 72 -8.04 -6.39 -8.57
C ILE A 72 -8.37 -7.14 -9.86
N ASP A 73 -8.05 -6.53 -11.00
CA ASP A 73 -8.12 -7.16 -12.32
C ASP A 73 -7.45 -8.55 -12.24
N PRO A 74 -8.20 -9.64 -12.48
CA PRO A 74 -7.67 -10.99 -12.28
C PRO A 74 -6.47 -11.32 -13.16
N ASP A 75 -6.43 -10.80 -14.40
CA ASP A 75 -5.33 -11.06 -15.32
C ASP A 75 -4.07 -10.32 -14.85
N TRP A 76 -4.22 -9.07 -14.39
CA TRP A 76 -3.14 -8.31 -13.78
C TRP A 76 -2.63 -8.97 -12.49
N MET A 77 -3.54 -9.40 -11.61
CA MET A 77 -3.18 -10.09 -10.36
C MET A 77 -2.37 -11.36 -10.64
N ASN A 78 -2.80 -12.18 -11.60
CA ASN A 78 -2.11 -13.41 -11.96
C ASN A 78 -0.72 -13.15 -12.55
N ALA A 79 -0.56 -12.05 -13.29
CA ALA A 79 0.72 -11.69 -13.90
C ALA A 79 1.75 -11.14 -12.90
N HIS A 80 1.29 -10.53 -11.80
CA HIS A 80 2.16 -9.73 -10.91
C HIS A 80 2.18 -10.16 -9.44
N LYS A 81 1.39 -11.17 -9.07
CA LYS A 81 1.42 -11.75 -7.72
C LYS A 81 2.81 -12.30 -7.41
N THR A 82 3.32 -11.96 -6.24
CA THR A 82 4.54 -12.54 -5.68
C THR A 82 4.23 -13.34 -4.42
N GLY A 83 4.89 -14.50 -4.27
CA GLY A 83 4.71 -15.38 -3.13
C GLY A 83 3.30 -15.98 -2.99
N ASN A 84 3.03 -16.52 -1.81
CA ASN A 84 1.72 -17.07 -1.45
C ASN A 84 0.84 -15.99 -0.83
N SER A 85 -0.48 -16.13 -0.95
CA SER A 85 -1.37 -15.35 -0.11
C SER A 85 -1.23 -15.76 1.36
N VAL A 86 -1.53 -14.84 2.26
CA VAL A 86 -1.53 -15.10 3.70
C VAL A 86 -2.94 -14.96 4.23
N LEU A 87 -3.42 -16.00 4.90
CA LEU A 87 -4.66 -15.96 5.66
C LEU A 87 -4.40 -15.42 7.05
N ILE A 88 -5.24 -14.50 7.47
CA ILE A 88 -5.23 -13.86 8.78
C ILE A 88 -6.61 -14.13 9.38
N ASP A 89 -6.62 -14.86 10.49
CA ASP A 89 -7.82 -15.05 11.32
C ASP A 89 -7.96 -13.85 12.25
N ASP A 90 -8.69 -12.83 11.79
CA ASP A 90 -8.96 -11.62 12.56
C ASP A 90 -10.26 -10.93 12.15
N THR A 91 -11.08 -10.59 13.14
CA THR A 91 -12.38 -9.96 12.89
C THR A 91 -12.28 -8.47 12.57
N TYR A 92 -11.12 -7.85 12.81
CA TYR A 92 -10.93 -6.42 12.58
C TYR A 92 -10.02 -6.18 11.36
N HIS A 93 -10.63 -5.86 10.22
CA HIS A 93 -9.92 -5.77 8.94
C HIS A 93 -8.74 -4.79 8.95
N ILE A 94 -8.83 -3.66 9.67
CA ILE A 94 -7.71 -2.70 9.76
C ILE A 94 -6.48 -3.33 10.42
N TYR A 95 -6.68 -4.16 11.44
CA TYR A 95 -5.57 -4.87 12.08
C TYR A 95 -5.05 -6.00 11.19
N ALA A 96 -5.92 -6.66 10.42
CA ALA A 96 -5.50 -7.60 9.39
C ALA A 96 -4.68 -6.94 8.27
N GLU A 97 -5.04 -5.74 7.82
CA GLU A 97 -4.27 -4.95 6.85
C GLU A 97 -2.89 -4.56 7.38
N ALA A 98 -2.80 -4.13 8.64
CA ALA A 98 -1.52 -3.88 9.28
C ALA A 98 -0.63 -5.15 9.31
N LYS A 99 -1.22 -6.33 9.51
CA LYS A 99 -0.52 -7.63 9.40
C LYS A 99 -0.11 -7.96 7.95
N CYS A 100 -0.91 -7.61 6.94
CA CYS A 100 -0.51 -7.74 5.54
C CYS A 100 0.74 -6.91 5.22
N GLN A 101 0.85 -5.69 5.76
CA GLN A 101 2.06 -4.87 5.63
C GLN A 101 3.30 -5.61 6.13
N TYR A 102 3.26 -6.22 7.32
CA TYR A 102 4.41 -6.95 7.87
C TYR A 102 4.80 -8.13 6.97
N SER A 103 3.79 -8.83 6.44
CA SER A 103 3.99 -9.95 5.51
C SER A 103 4.62 -9.49 4.18
N CYS A 104 4.15 -8.38 3.62
CA CYS A 104 4.74 -7.79 2.41
C CYS A 104 6.19 -7.35 2.68
N ASN A 105 6.48 -6.69 3.80
CA ASN A 105 7.84 -6.28 4.15
C ASN A 105 8.81 -7.46 4.28
N GLY A 106 8.33 -8.62 4.75
CA GLY A 106 9.12 -9.86 4.81
C GLY A 106 9.19 -10.64 3.50
N THR A 107 8.40 -10.29 2.50
CA THR A 107 8.34 -11.00 1.20
C THR A 107 9.29 -10.34 0.20
N PRO A 108 10.33 -11.04 -0.29
CA PRO A 108 11.27 -10.49 -1.26
C PRO A 108 10.56 -9.96 -2.51
N GLY A 109 10.85 -8.71 -2.87
CA GLY A 109 10.28 -8.07 -4.05
C GLY A 109 8.88 -7.48 -3.85
N CYS A 110 8.22 -7.68 -2.72
CA CYS A 110 6.90 -7.09 -2.49
C CYS A 110 6.97 -5.56 -2.37
N VAL A 111 6.20 -4.87 -3.21
CA VAL A 111 6.07 -3.41 -3.25
C VAL A 111 4.62 -2.94 -3.13
N ALA A 112 3.66 -3.85 -3.22
CA ALA A 112 2.25 -3.56 -3.03
C ALA A 112 1.52 -4.77 -2.48
N TYR A 113 0.38 -4.55 -1.83
CA TYR A 113 -0.50 -5.61 -1.37
C TYR A 113 -1.96 -5.19 -1.39
N VAL A 114 -2.85 -6.18 -1.37
CA VAL A 114 -4.29 -5.99 -1.16
C VAL A 114 -4.80 -6.90 -0.08
N GLY A 115 -5.85 -6.46 0.59
CA GLY A 115 -6.58 -7.25 1.58
C GLY A 115 -7.99 -7.60 1.09
N TYR A 116 -8.37 -8.86 1.25
CA TYR A 116 -9.70 -9.35 0.97
C TYR A 116 -10.36 -9.86 2.24
N GLU A 117 -11.55 -9.35 2.56
CA GLU A 117 -12.38 -9.89 3.62
C GLU A 117 -13.37 -10.89 3.03
N ASN A 118 -13.41 -12.11 3.56
CA ASN A 118 -14.40 -13.10 3.17
C ASN A 118 -15.74 -12.83 3.88
N LYS A 119 -16.75 -12.35 3.16
CA LYS A 119 -18.06 -12.05 3.75
C LYS A 119 -18.86 -13.30 4.16
N ALA A 120 -18.44 -14.49 3.74
CA ALA A 120 -19.07 -15.74 4.13
C ALA A 120 -18.60 -16.25 5.50
N THR A 121 -17.41 -15.85 5.96
CA THR A 121 -16.82 -16.30 7.22
C THR A 121 -16.30 -15.10 8.01
N ILE A 122 -16.82 -14.89 9.21
CA ILE A 122 -16.33 -13.83 10.09
C ILE A 122 -14.88 -14.16 10.49
N GLY A 123 -13.97 -13.21 10.28
CA GLY A 123 -12.57 -13.34 10.66
C GLY A 123 -11.64 -13.82 9.55
N ASP A 124 -12.16 -14.28 8.42
CA ASP A 124 -11.32 -14.72 7.31
C ASP A 124 -10.86 -13.52 6.47
N PHE A 125 -9.59 -13.14 6.64
CA PHE A 125 -8.95 -12.10 5.85
C PHE A 125 -7.77 -12.66 5.06
N GLU A 126 -7.67 -12.32 3.77
CA GLU A 126 -6.61 -12.83 2.90
C GLU A 126 -5.80 -11.68 2.26
N CYS A 127 -4.48 -11.73 2.43
CA CYS A 127 -3.56 -10.79 1.82
C CYS A 127 -2.98 -11.35 0.52
N TYR A 128 -2.92 -10.54 -0.53
CA TYR A 128 -2.17 -10.82 -1.76
C TYR A 128 -1.07 -9.79 -1.95
N PHE A 129 0.08 -10.21 -2.46
CA PHE A 129 1.30 -9.41 -2.56
C PHE A 129 1.74 -9.28 -4.01
N PHE A 130 2.32 -8.14 -4.38
CA PHE A 130 2.73 -7.85 -5.75
C PHE A 130 4.14 -7.27 -5.83
N GLU A 131 4.84 -7.62 -6.90
CA GLU A 131 6.20 -7.13 -7.21
C GLU A 131 6.23 -5.80 -7.98
N ILE A 132 5.05 -5.30 -8.33
CA ILE A 132 4.83 -4.00 -8.98
C ILE A 132 3.76 -3.20 -8.23
N LEU A 133 3.80 -1.88 -8.36
CA LEU A 133 2.80 -0.97 -7.80
C LEU A 133 1.43 -1.21 -8.44
N ILE A 134 0.38 -1.14 -7.63
CA ILE A 134 -1.01 -1.17 -8.07
C ILE A 134 -1.39 0.21 -8.60
N GLU A 135 -1.94 0.27 -9.80
CA GLU A 135 -2.53 1.49 -10.35
C GLU A 135 -4.05 1.51 -10.14
N PRO A 136 -4.70 2.69 -10.05
CA PRO A 136 -6.15 2.78 -9.94
C PRO A 136 -6.93 2.02 -11.04
N ALA A 137 -6.34 1.89 -12.23
CA ALA A 137 -6.92 1.16 -13.36
C ALA A 137 -6.91 -0.37 -13.16
N ASN A 138 -6.09 -0.90 -12.26
CA ASN A 138 -6.06 -2.32 -11.92
C ASN A 138 -7.15 -2.67 -10.89
N ILE A 139 -7.83 -1.70 -10.30
CA ILE A 139 -8.93 -1.92 -9.36
C ILE A 139 -10.24 -1.76 -10.13
N VAL A 140 -10.84 -2.89 -10.48
CA VAL A 140 -12.00 -2.96 -11.37
C VAL A 140 -13.29 -3.24 -10.58
N PRO A 141 -14.45 -2.74 -11.04
CA PRO A 141 -15.72 -3.09 -10.41
C PRO A 141 -15.96 -4.60 -10.43
N ARG A 142 -16.51 -5.11 -9.34
CA ARG A 142 -16.84 -6.53 -9.23
C ARG A 142 -18.10 -6.84 -10.04
N HIS A 143 -17.99 -7.74 -11.03
CA HIS A 143 -19.10 -8.14 -11.91
C HIS A 143 -19.35 -9.65 -11.88
N GLY A 144 -20.62 -10.07 -11.87
CA GLY A 144 -21.03 -11.46 -12.13
C GLY A 144 -22.15 -11.99 -11.21
N PRO A 145 -22.88 -13.04 -11.61
CA PRO A 145 -23.95 -13.66 -10.81
C PRO A 145 -23.43 -14.60 -9.69
N ASN A 146 -22.21 -15.11 -9.81
CA ASN A 146 -21.55 -16.00 -8.85
C ASN A 146 -20.31 -15.31 -8.26
N MET A 147 -20.53 -14.15 -7.66
CA MET A 147 -19.42 -13.36 -7.17
C MET A 147 -18.75 -14.08 -6.00
N ASP A 148 -17.41 -14.10 -6.04
CA ASP A 148 -16.58 -14.52 -4.93
C ASP A 148 -17.06 -13.85 -3.62
N PRO A 149 -17.23 -14.57 -2.49
CA PRO A 149 -17.62 -13.95 -1.23
C PRO A 149 -16.58 -12.96 -0.70
N ARG A 150 -15.35 -12.98 -1.24
CA ARG A 150 -14.28 -12.06 -0.88
C ARG A 150 -14.50 -10.67 -1.46
N GLU A 151 -14.41 -9.66 -0.61
CA GLU A 151 -14.50 -8.25 -0.97
C GLU A 151 -13.14 -7.58 -0.71
N LEU A 152 -12.65 -6.83 -1.70
CA LEU A 152 -11.45 -6.01 -1.53
C LEU A 152 -11.76 -4.93 -0.49
N THR A 153 -11.02 -4.91 0.62
CA THR A 153 -11.13 -3.82 1.60
C THR A 153 -10.34 -2.63 1.11
N HIS A 154 -9.04 -2.79 0.94
CA HIS A 154 -8.13 -1.76 0.46
C HIS A 154 -6.97 -2.35 -0.36
N ALA A 155 -6.40 -1.49 -1.21
CA ALA A 155 -5.16 -1.74 -1.94
C ALA A 155 -4.08 -0.75 -1.50
N PHE A 156 -2.84 -1.21 -1.40
CA PHE A 156 -1.75 -0.45 -0.79
C PHE A 156 -0.46 -0.53 -1.61
N ASN A 157 0.17 0.62 -1.84
CA ASN A 157 1.49 0.74 -2.45
C ASN A 157 2.53 1.20 -1.42
N LYS A 158 3.73 0.62 -1.48
CA LYS A 158 4.82 0.95 -0.57
C LYS A 158 5.22 2.41 -0.74
N LEU A 159 5.45 3.11 0.36
CA LEU A 159 5.91 4.49 0.34
C LEU A 159 7.42 4.60 0.12
N CYS A 160 7.86 5.64 -0.59
CA CYS A 160 9.27 5.95 -0.70
C CYS A 160 9.77 6.51 0.64
N ASN A 161 10.94 6.06 1.11
CA ASN A 161 11.63 6.59 2.29
C ASN A 161 10.98 6.35 3.66
N VAL A 162 10.14 5.31 3.80
CA VAL A 162 9.83 4.85 5.16
C VAL A 162 11.04 4.10 5.67
N GLU A 163 11.84 4.73 6.54
CA GLU A 163 12.85 4.00 7.31
C GLU A 163 12.13 2.84 8.01
N ALA A 164 12.64 1.61 7.84
CA ALA A 164 12.11 0.46 8.56
C ALA A 164 12.07 0.83 10.06
N PRO A 165 10.95 0.56 10.77
CA PRO A 165 10.89 0.82 12.20
C PRO A 165 12.11 0.18 12.83
N LYS A 166 12.96 0.99 13.46
CA LYS A 166 14.12 0.46 14.20
C LYS A 166 13.52 -0.42 15.28
N GLU A 167 13.62 -1.73 15.09
CA GLU A 167 13.22 -2.70 16.09
C GLU A 167 14.05 -2.37 17.33
N ASN A 168 13.39 -1.87 18.38
CA ASN A 168 14.06 -1.62 19.64
C ASN A 168 14.47 -2.98 20.19
N SER A 169 15.67 -3.44 19.84
CA SER A 169 16.27 -4.61 20.48
C SER A 169 16.39 -4.27 21.96
N LYS A 170 15.56 -4.94 22.77
CA LYS A 170 15.82 -5.04 24.19
C LYS A 170 17.00 -6.00 24.34
N ASP A 171 18.19 -5.42 24.38
CA ASP A 171 19.34 -6.07 25.03
C ASP A 171 19.18 -6.00 26.56
#